data_AF-A0A934E7X0-F1
#
_entry.id   AF-A0A934E7X0-F1
#
_cell.length_a   1.000
_cell.length_b   1.000
_cell.length_c   1.000
_cell.angle_alpha   90.00
_cell.angle_beta   90.00
_cell.angle_gamma   90.00
#
_symmetry.space_group_name_H-M   'P 1'
#
loop_
_entity.id
_entity.type
_entity.pdbx_description
1 polymer ?
#
loop_
_entity_poly.entity_id
_entity_poly.type
_entity_poly.pdbx_seq_one_letter_code
_entity_poly.pdbx_strand_id
1 'polypeptide(L)'
;MKKLIQIAISKTISSEELDFLNEISKLAETLDTLESNFEERITSNKALRGEKPTVVTRSKKKEINQYKSDADDLTNQLAKDFILMENAKDIIRAIRSGFDGDISFWKQAVKYTHPADMSIVEEFLSAKIKLREALIAYLNHKSG
;
A
#
# COMPACT_ATOMS: atom_id res chain seq x y z
N MET A 1 -1.78 2.06 -5.56
CA MET A 1 -2.91 2.52 -4.71
C MET A 1 -3.42 3.92 -5.08
N LYS A 2 -2.54 4.84 -5.47
CA LYS A 2 -2.84 6.24 -5.83
C LYS A 2 -4.06 6.42 -6.74
N LYS A 3 -4.19 5.59 -7.79
CA LYS A 3 -5.32 5.65 -8.74
C LYS A 3 -6.69 5.50 -8.07
N LEU A 4 -6.81 4.62 -7.07
CA LEU A 4 -8.09 4.40 -6.37
C LEU A 4 -8.45 5.58 -5.47
N ILE A 5 -7.45 6.23 -4.85
CA ILE A 5 -7.64 7.46 -4.08
C ILE A 5 -8.06 8.63 -4.98
N GLN A 6 -7.51 8.72 -6.19
CA GLN A 6 -7.93 9.74 -7.16
C GLN A 6 -9.40 9.57 -7.59
N ILE A 7 -9.89 8.33 -7.65
CA ILE A 7 -11.32 8.08 -7.86
C ILE A 7 -12.11 8.62 -6.67
N ALA A 8 -11.70 8.35 -5.42
CA ALA A 8 -12.36 8.91 -4.23
C ALA A 8 -12.37 10.45 -4.24
N ILE A 9 -11.26 11.10 -4.61
CA ILE A 9 -11.17 12.57 -4.74
C ILE A 9 -12.21 13.11 -5.72
N SER A 10 -12.40 12.45 -6.87
CA SER A 10 -13.41 12.87 -7.86
C SER A 10 -14.87 12.67 -7.40
N LYS A 11 -15.08 12.02 -6.25
CA LYS A 11 -16.40 11.75 -5.66
C LYS A 11 -16.71 12.62 -4.44
N THR A 12 -15.88 13.64 -4.16
CA THR A 12 -16.19 14.64 -3.15
C THR A 12 -16.15 16.04 -3.74
N ILE A 13 -16.97 16.92 -3.18
CA ILE A 13 -17.01 18.36 -3.49
C ILE A 13 -16.71 19.23 -2.25
N SER A 14 -16.54 18.61 -1.08
CA SER A 14 -16.24 19.31 0.16
C SER A 14 -14.75 19.65 0.21
N SER A 15 -14.43 20.93 0.42
CA SER A 15 -13.03 21.39 0.53
C SER A 15 -12.30 20.72 1.70
N GLU A 16 -12.99 20.52 2.83
CA GLU A 16 -12.40 19.86 4.01
C GLU A 16 -12.09 18.39 3.71
N GLU A 17 -13.01 17.68 3.06
CA GLU A 17 -12.77 16.29 2.65
C GLU A 17 -11.66 16.18 1.60
N LEU A 18 -11.56 17.15 0.68
CA LEU A 18 -10.50 17.20 -0.31
C LEU A 18 -9.11 17.32 0.34
N ASP A 19 -8.97 18.12 1.40
CA ASP A 19 -7.69 18.25 2.11
C ASP A 19 -7.24 16.91 2.71
N PHE A 20 -8.15 16.19 3.39
CA PHE A 20 -7.87 14.85 3.89
C PHE A 20 -7.50 13.87 2.77
N LEU A 21 -8.27 13.84 1.69
CA LEU A 21 -8.02 12.92 0.57
C LEU A 21 -6.71 13.24 -0.17
N ASN A 22 -6.32 14.52 -0.24
CA ASN A 22 -5.04 14.93 -0.79
C ASN A 22 -3.86 14.48 0.09
N GLU A 23 -3.99 14.56 1.41
CA GLU A 23 -3.00 13.99 2.34
C GLU A 23 -2.90 12.47 2.16
N ILE A 24 -4.04 11.77 2.13
CA ILE A 24 -4.11 10.33 1.88
C ILE A 24 -3.45 9.98 0.53
N SER A 25 -3.66 10.78 -0.52
CA SER A 25 -3.04 10.56 -1.83
C SER A 25 -1.52 10.67 -1.78
N LYS A 26 -0.95 11.59 -0.99
CA LYS A 26 0.51 11.72 -0.81
C LYS A 26 1.08 10.52 -0.04
N LEU A 27 0.37 10.06 0.99
CA LEU A 27 0.76 8.87 1.75
C LEU A 27 0.69 7.61 0.87
N ALA A 28 -0.34 7.48 0.04
CA ALA A 28 -0.47 6.38 -0.91
C ALA A 28 0.66 6.39 -1.96
N GLU A 29 1.06 7.55 -2.46
CA GLU A 29 2.21 7.69 -3.37
C GLU A 29 3.53 7.31 -2.73
N THR A 30 3.72 7.71 -1.47
CA THR A 30 4.90 7.32 -0.68
C THR A 30 4.96 5.80 -0.53
N LEU A 31 3.83 5.17 -0.18
CA LEU A 31 3.76 3.72 -0.06
C LEU A 31 3.98 2.99 -1.39
N ASP A 32 3.35 3.45 -2.47
CA ASP A 32 3.53 2.90 -3.82
C ASP A 32 5.02 2.95 -4.24
N THR A 33 5.73 4.03 -3.91
CA THR A 33 7.18 4.19 -4.18
C THR A 33 8.04 3.26 -3.33
N LEU A 34 7.72 3.14 -2.04
CA LEU A 34 8.44 2.23 -1.15
C LEU A 34 8.26 0.78 -1.60
N GLU A 35 7.06 0.41 -2.03
CA GLU A 35 6.74 -0.93 -2.52
C GLU A 35 7.48 -1.26 -3.82
N SER A 36 7.49 -0.34 -4.79
CA SER A 36 8.18 -0.54 -6.07
C SER A 36 9.68 -0.76 -5.92
N ASN A 37 10.29 -0.13 -4.91
CA ASN A 37 11.73 -0.13 -4.69
C ASN A 37 12.17 -1.10 -3.58
N PHE A 38 11.23 -1.79 -2.92
CA PHE A 38 11.51 -2.58 -1.72
C PHE A 38 12.54 -3.70 -1.99
N GLU A 39 12.31 -4.52 -3.02
CA GLU A 39 13.19 -5.64 -3.38
C GLU A 39 14.60 -5.16 -3.76
N GLU A 40 14.68 -4.07 -4.52
CA GLU A 40 15.96 -3.47 -4.94
C GLU A 40 16.75 -2.96 -3.73
N ARG A 41 16.08 -2.31 -2.78
CA ARG A 41 16.70 -1.81 -1.55
C ARG A 41 17.23 -2.94 -0.67
N ILE A 42 16.47 -4.02 -0.51
CA ILE A 42 16.93 -5.22 0.22
C ILE A 42 18.14 -5.84 -0.50
N THR A 43 18.07 -6.00 -1.82
CA THR A 43 19.16 -6.58 -2.61
C THR A 43 20.43 -5.74 -2.54
N SER A 44 20.30 -4.42 -2.60
CA SER A 44 21.41 -3.48 -2.48
C SER A 44 22.04 -3.57 -1.09
N ASN A 45 21.22 -3.62 -0.04
CA ASN A 45 21.71 -3.74 1.34
C ASN A 45 22.40 -5.09 1.61
N LYS A 46 21.94 -6.18 0.98
CA LYS A 46 22.64 -7.47 0.98
C LYS A 46 23.99 -7.39 0.29
N ALA A 47 24.06 -6.75 -0.89
CA ALA A 47 25.30 -6.60 -1.64
C ALA A 47 26.35 -5.80 -0.86
N LEU A 48 25.96 -4.74 -0.13
CA LEU A 48 26.85 -3.97 0.75
C LEU A 48 27.48 -4.82 1.87
N ARG A 49 26.83 -5.92 2.25
CA ARG A 49 27.31 -6.87 3.26
C ARG A 49 28.05 -8.06 2.65
N GLY A 50 28.27 -8.07 1.34
CA GLY A 50 28.89 -9.18 0.61
C GLY A 50 27.99 -10.41 0.43
N GLU A 51 26.70 -10.27 0.71
CA GLU A 51 25.72 -11.36 0.52
C GLU A 51 25.24 -11.42 -0.93
N LYS A 52 24.99 -12.64 -1.40
CA LYS A 52 24.36 -12.83 -2.72
C LYS A 52 22.87 -12.46 -2.68
N PRO A 53 22.30 -12.00 -3.80
CA PRO A 53 20.86 -11.80 -3.92
C PRO A 53 20.09 -13.07 -3.61
N THR A 54 18.86 -12.91 -3.12
CA THR A 54 17.95 -14.04 -2.91
C THR A 54 17.58 -14.65 -4.27
N VAL A 55 17.92 -15.93 -4.49
CA VAL A 55 17.57 -16.63 -5.73
C VAL A 55 16.30 -17.44 -5.51
N VAL A 56 15.23 -17.10 -6.24
CA VAL A 56 14.00 -17.89 -6.28
C VAL A 56 14.05 -18.90 -7.43
N THR A 57 13.47 -20.07 -7.23
CA THR A 57 13.37 -21.08 -8.30
C THR A 57 12.50 -20.56 -9.45
N ARG A 58 12.69 -21.09 -10.67
CA ARG A 58 11.87 -20.73 -11.83
C ARG A 58 10.37 -20.92 -11.56
N SER A 59 10.01 -22.00 -10.86
CA SER A 59 8.62 -22.29 -10.46
C SER A 59 8.08 -21.22 -9.53
N LYS A 60 8.83 -20.86 -8.47
CA LYS A 60 8.40 -19.82 -7.52
C LYS A 60 8.32 -18.45 -8.18
N LYS A 61 9.23 -18.14 -9.09
CA LYS A 61 9.17 -16.90 -9.88
C LYS A 61 7.90 -16.82 -10.73
N LYS A 62 7.49 -17.94 -11.36
CA LYS A 62 6.23 -18.01 -12.11
C LYS A 62 5.02 -17.78 -11.18
N GLU A 63 5.03 -18.38 -10.00
CA GLU A 63 3.98 -18.20 -8.99
C GLU A 63 3.87 -16.74 -8.52
N ILE A 64 5.00 -16.10 -8.18
CA ILE A 64 5.04 -14.68 -7.78
C ILE A 64 4.51 -13.78 -8.90
N ASN A 65 4.91 -14.04 -10.15
CA ASN A 65 4.40 -13.27 -11.29
C ASN A 65 2.89 -13.46 -11.47
N GLN A 66 2.34 -14.65 -11.19
CA GLN A 66 0.90 -14.89 -11.24
C GLN A 66 0.19 -14.08 -10.16
N TYR A 67 0.67 -14.10 -8.91
CA TYR A 67 0.08 -13.28 -7.84
C TYR A 67 0.10 -11.79 -8.18
N LYS A 68 1.16 -11.30 -8.83
CA LYS A 68 1.22 -9.92 -9.31
C LYS A 68 0.15 -9.64 -10.36
N SER A 69 -0.01 -10.53 -11.34
CA SER A 69 -1.07 -10.42 -12.35
C SER A 69 -2.47 -10.41 -11.72
N ASP A 70 -2.73 -11.33 -10.78
CA ASP A 70 -4.02 -11.44 -10.10
C ASP A 70 -4.31 -10.16 -9.27
N ALA A 71 -3.29 -9.60 -8.62
CA ALA A 71 -3.40 -8.33 -7.88
C ALA A 71 -3.66 -7.13 -8.81
N ASP A 72 -3.01 -7.08 -9.97
CA ASP A 72 -3.24 -6.05 -10.99
C ASP A 72 -4.67 -6.13 -11.55
N ASP A 73 -5.14 -7.35 -11.86
CA ASP A 73 -6.50 -7.61 -12.34
C ASP A 73 -7.56 -7.21 -11.30
N LEU A 74 -7.36 -7.60 -10.03
CA LEU A 74 -8.22 -7.21 -8.93
C LEU A 74 -8.23 -5.68 -8.75
N THR A 75 -7.06 -5.03 -8.82
CA THR A 75 -6.96 -3.57 -8.71
C THR A 75 -7.72 -2.87 -9.84
N ASN A 76 -7.64 -3.40 -11.07
CA ASN A 76 -8.37 -2.88 -12.21
C ASN A 76 -9.88 -3.10 -12.08
N GLN A 77 -10.31 -4.23 -11.52
CA GLN A 77 -11.72 -4.48 -11.21
C GLN A 77 -12.24 -3.50 -10.14
N LEU A 78 -11.52 -3.36 -9.03
CA LEU A 78 -11.87 -2.40 -7.97
C LEU A 78 -11.95 -0.98 -8.51
N ALA A 79 -11.04 -0.57 -9.41
CA ALA A 79 -11.11 0.74 -10.04
C ALA A 79 -12.40 0.94 -10.83
N LYS A 80 -12.87 -0.07 -11.57
CA LYS A 80 -14.14 -0.03 -12.30
C LYS A 80 -15.32 0.08 -11.34
N ASP A 81 -15.32 -0.73 -10.28
CA ASP A 81 -16.39 -0.73 -9.28
C ASP A 81 -16.47 0.61 -8.53
N PHE A 82 -15.32 1.19 -8.17
CA PHE A 82 -15.25 2.48 -7.47
C PHE A 82 -15.68 3.66 -8.34
N ILE A 83 -15.48 3.60 -9.66
CA ILE A 83 -16.01 4.62 -10.58
C ILE A 83 -17.54 4.68 -10.52
N LEU A 84 -18.20 3.54 -10.29
CA LEU A 84 -19.66 3.44 -10.17
C LEU A 84 -20.18 3.84 -8.79
N MET A 85 -19.32 3.92 -7.77
CA MET A 85 -19.72 4.37 -6.44
C MET A 85 -20.03 5.87 -6.44
N GLU A 86 -21.00 6.26 -5.60
CA GLU A 86 -21.47 7.65 -5.49
C GLU A 86 -20.64 8.46 -4.49
N ASN A 87 -20.06 7.81 -3.48
CA ASN A 87 -19.45 8.47 -2.33
C ASN A 87 -17.99 8.07 -2.13
N ALA A 88 -17.12 9.06 -1.90
CA ALA A 88 -15.73 8.90 -1.52
C ALA A 88 -15.54 8.04 -0.26
N LYS A 89 -16.41 8.16 0.76
CA LYS A 89 -16.30 7.38 2.00
C LYS A 89 -16.43 5.88 1.80
N ASP A 90 -17.26 5.43 0.87
CA ASP A 90 -17.41 4.00 0.60
C ASP A 90 -16.16 3.43 -0.08
N ILE A 91 -15.59 4.19 -1.02
CA ILE A 91 -14.31 3.88 -1.66
C ILE A 91 -13.18 3.79 -0.61
N ILE A 92 -13.06 4.79 0.27
CA ILE A 92 -12.04 4.80 1.32
C ILE A 92 -12.25 3.65 2.31
N ARG A 93 -13.50 3.31 2.66
CA ARG A 93 -13.80 2.16 3.52
C ARG A 93 -13.34 0.85 2.89
N ALA A 94 -13.59 0.66 1.58
CA ALA A 94 -13.13 -0.50 0.85
C ALA A 94 -11.60 -0.60 0.83
N ILE A 95 -10.90 0.50 0.53
CA ILE A 95 -9.42 0.53 0.54
C ILE A 95 -8.87 0.21 1.94
N ARG A 96 -9.44 0.81 2.99
CA ARG A 96 -9.02 0.58 4.38
C ARG A 96 -9.15 -0.87 4.81
N SER A 97 -10.14 -1.61 4.29
CA SER A 97 -10.39 -3.01 4.69
C SER A 97 -9.21 -3.94 4.40
N GLY A 98 -8.41 -3.66 3.36
CA GLY A 98 -7.24 -4.46 3.00
C GLY A 98 -6.03 -4.31 3.92
N PHE A 99 -5.97 -3.25 4.75
CA PHE A 99 -4.76 -2.93 5.52
C PHE A 99 -4.59 -3.74 6.81
N ASP A 100 -5.66 -4.21 7.43
CA ASP A 100 -5.56 -4.89 8.74
C ASP A 100 -4.75 -6.20 8.63
N GLY A 101 -5.01 -7.00 7.59
CA GLY A 101 -4.27 -8.24 7.32
C GLY A 101 -2.82 -7.98 6.92
N ASP A 102 -2.59 -7.03 6.02
CA ASP A 102 -1.26 -6.67 5.53
C ASP A 102 -0.36 -6.13 6.66
N ILE A 103 -0.86 -5.23 7.50
CA ILE A 103 -0.11 -4.72 8.67
C ILE A 103 0.20 -5.86 9.65
N SER A 104 -0.74 -6.78 9.89
CA SER A 104 -0.50 -7.93 10.76
C SER A 104 0.63 -8.83 10.22
N PHE A 105 0.66 -9.06 8.92
CA PHE A 105 1.74 -9.77 8.25
C PHE A 105 3.09 -9.07 8.45
N TRP A 106 3.18 -7.77 8.14
CA TRP A 106 4.43 -7.02 8.23
C TRP A 106 4.95 -6.88 9.66
N LYS A 107 4.06 -6.75 10.66
CA LYS A 107 4.44 -6.81 12.08
C LYS A 107 5.11 -8.14 12.46
N GLN A 108 4.73 -9.24 11.82
CA GLN A 108 5.35 -10.54 12.04
C GLN A 108 6.63 -10.70 11.21
N ALA A 109 6.67 -10.17 9.99
CA ALA A 109 7.84 -10.23 9.11
C ALA A 109 9.09 -9.61 9.74
N VAL A 110 8.93 -8.58 10.56
CA VAL A 110 10.01 -7.97 11.37
C VAL A 110 10.79 -9.02 12.18
N LYS A 111 10.14 -10.07 12.71
CA LYS A 111 10.81 -11.12 13.51
C LYS A 111 11.79 -11.99 12.71
N TYR A 112 11.59 -12.07 11.39
CA TYR A 112 12.39 -12.89 10.48
C TYR A 112 13.31 -12.04 9.59
N THR A 113 13.29 -10.72 9.79
CA THR A 113 14.08 -9.77 9.01
C THR A 113 15.51 -9.73 9.55
N HIS A 114 16.49 -9.76 8.65
CA HIS A 114 17.88 -9.59 9.04
C HIS A 114 18.08 -8.21 9.70
N PRO A 115 18.83 -8.07 10.81
CA PRO A 115 18.97 -6.80 11.53
C PRO A 115 19.38 -5.60 10.66
N ALA A 116 20.23 -5.83 9.65
CA ALA A 116 20.66 -4.79 8.71
C ALA A 116 19.53 -4.29 7.79
N ASP A 117 18.53 -5.13 7.50
CA ASP A 117 17.37 -4.79 6.66
C ASP A 117 16.20 -4.22 7.48
N MET A 118 16.34 -4.17 8.81
CA MET A 118 15.26 -3.83 9.73
C MET A 118 14.71 -2.42 9.47
N SER A 119 15.57 -1.45 9.23
CA SER A 119 15.16 -0.08 8.95
C SER A 119 14.31 0.04 7.67
N ILE A 120 14.60 -0.77 6.65
CA ILE A 120 13.83 -0.80 5.40
C ILE A 120 12.43 -1.37 5.65
N VAL A 121 12.34 -2.45 6.45
CA VAL A 121 11.06 -3.08 6.82
C VAL A 121 10.24 -2.18 7.75
N GLU A 122 10.86 -1.55 8.72
CA GLU A 122 10.21 -0.62 9.66
C GLU A 122 9.67 0.62 8.94
N GLU A 123 10.42 1.20 8.00
CA GLU A 123 9.93 2.29 7.16
C GLU A 123 8.70 1.87 6.36
N PHE A 124 8.73 0.69 5.74
CA PHE A 124 7.62 0.17 4.95
C PHE A 124 6.38 -0.09 5.81
N LEU A 125 6.54 -0.70 6.96
CA LEU A 125 5.47 -0.93 7.93
C LEU A 125 4.90 0.39 8.46
N SER A 126 5.77 1.37 8.78
CA SER A 126 5.36 2.70 9.25
C SER A 126 4.51 3.43 8.22
N ALA A 127 4.90 3.38 6.93
CA ALA A 127 4.12 3.98 5.85
C ALA A 127 2.72 3.35 5.73
N LYS A 128 2.61 2.02 5.85
CA LYS A 128 1.31 1.31 5.85
C LYS A 128 0.43 1.71 7.02
N ILE A 129 1.00 1.81 8.22
CA ILE A 129 0.28 2.22 9.42
C ILE A 129 -0.23 3.65 9.28
N LYS A 130 0.63 4.60 8.88
CA LYS A 130 0.26 6.01 8.68
C LYS A 130 -0.87 6.16 7.67
N LEU A 131 -0.78 5.46 6.54
CA LEU A 131 -1.84 5.49 5.54
C LEU A 131 -3.15 4.93 6.09
N ARG A 132 -3.12 3.79 6.79
CA ARG A 132 -4.33 3.25 7.45
C ARG A 132 -4.94 4.22 8.45
N GLU A 133 -4.12 4.88 9.26
CA GLU A 133 -4.56 5.87 10.25
C GLU A 133 -5.22 7.07 9.58
N ALA A 134 -4.64 7.59 8.48
CA ALA A 134 -5.23 8.65 7.68
C ALA A 134 -6.58 8.25 7.07
N LEU A 135 -6.69 7.02 6.55
CA LEU A 135 -7.96 6.49 6.04
C LEU A 135 -9.03 6.41 7.15
N ILE A 136 -8.65 6.00 8.37
CA ILE A 136 -9.56 5.96 9.53
C ILE A 136 -9.98 7.37 9.95
N ALA A 137 -9.04 8.32 10.00
CA ALA A 137 -9.32 9.70 10.33
C ALA A 137 -10.34 10.31 9.37
N TYR A 138 -10.17 10.10 8.07
CA TYR A 138 -11.14 10.52 7.05
C TYR A 138 -12.53 9.88 7.25
N LEU A 139 -12.59 8.57 7.53
CA LEU A 139 -13.87 7.89 7.74
C LEU A 139 -14.62 8.37 8.99
N ASN A 140 -13.89 8.80 10.02
CA ASN A 140 -14.46 9.33 11.26
C ASN A 140 -14.77 10.83 11.20
N HIS A 141 -14.26 11.54 10.18
CA HIS A 141 -14.57 12.94 9.96
C HIS A 141 -16.06 13.11 9.62
N LYS A 142 -16.76 13.97 10.38
CA LYS A 142 -18.17 14.29 10.10
C LYS A 142 -18.21 15.14 8.84
N SER A 143 -18.91 14.68 7.81
CA SER A 143 -19.16 15.50 6.63
C SER A 143 -20.06 16.66 7.08
N GLY A 144 -19.55 17.89 6.95
CA GLY A 144 -20.30 19.13 7.18
C GLY A 144 -21.39 19.36 6.15
#